data_AF-A0A7K1HAR0-F1
#
_entry.id   AF-A0A7K1HAR0-F1
#
_cell.length_a   1.000
_cell.length_b   1.000
_cell.length_c   1.000
_cell.angle_alpha   90.00
_cell.angle_beta   90.00
_cell.angle_gamma   90.00
#
_symmetry.space_group_name_H-M   'P 1'
#
loop_
_entity.id
_entity.type
_entity.pdbx_description
1 polymer ?
#
loop_
_entity_poly.entity_id
_entity_poly.type
_entity_poly.pdbx_seq_one_letter_code
_entity_poly.pdbx_strand_id
1 'polypeptide(L)'
;MTKKDAMDYFINNSPERGAIFYKNNRAKYPFLDQLYMDSIYPAIESCSYYELKNIYITLKDSPVAESVKSIMDISKSTLQEALFEELTQNMQLEQKIFKEEILPIMEIGLDSIIHDDVKKMTDEYAGGFLNYKKLYFFVGKDFDDFKKLWMKYVDNNKYSNYINSMSTNYLNIICTNKQEYLQDITGRNVKQKFDLKIKEKEFKISDDIVNYVKEFTSKEKKEMTNDAIKDWIAPVAIGLLTGGTGAALYEIGSTGYDVKVTIDDIKEQKMDSNDMLMYICEDDIHNQIKEKYLSEHIQQVLNKIIDINQRTYNLIVLVL
;
A
#
# COMPACT_ATOMS: atom_id res chain seq x y z
N MET A 1 46.88 5.87 44.86
CA MET A 1 46.54 4.91 43.79
C MET A 1 47.73 4.79 42.86
N THR A 2 48.15 3.56 42.56
CA THR A 2 49.25 3.28 41.62
C THR A 2 48.72 3.15 40.19
N LYS A 3 49.62 3.13 39.19
CA LYS A 3 49.25 2.83 37.79
C LYS A 3 48.60 1.45 37.66
N LYS A 4 49.10 0.46 38.41
CA LYS A 4 48.58 -0.91 38.41
C LYS A 4 47.15 -0.95 38.92
N ASP A 5 46.87 -0.29 40.05
CA ASP A 5 45.53 -0.24 40.63
C ASP A 5 44.50 0.39 39.65
N ALA A 6 44.92 1.42 38.90
CA ALA A 6 44.08 2.06 37.90
C ALA A 6 43.83 1.14 36.68
N MET A 7 44.86 0.45 36.19
CA MET A 7 44.74 -0.52 35.09
C MET A 7 43.85 -1.71 35.47
N ASP A 8 44.01 -2.24 36.68
CA ASP A 8 43.18 -3.34 37.19
C ASP A 8 41.72 -2.91 37.28
N TYR A 9 41.42 -1.66 37.66
CA TYR A 9 40.05 -1.15 37.64
C TYR A 9 39.48 -1.11 36.23
N PHE A 10 40.25 -0.60 35.27
CA PHE A 10 39.80 -0.45 33.90
C PHE A 10 39.56 -1.78 33.18
N ILE A 11 40.45 -2.77 33.37
CA ILE A 11 40.31 -4.10 32.76
C ILE A 11 39.03 -4.80 33.24
N ASN A 12 38.66 -4.60 34.51
CA ASN A 12 37.53 -5.29 35.14
C ASN A 12 36.19 -4.55 35.01
N ASN A 13 36.14 -3.42 34.29
CA ASN A 13 34.94 -2.60 34.20
C ASN A 13 34.66 -2.16 32.76
N SER A 14 33.39 -1.88 32.47
CA SER A 14 32.96 -1.29 31.18
C SER A 14 33.66 0.06 30.92
N PRO A 15 33.88 0.43 29.64
CA PRO A 15 34.40 1.74 29.27
C PRO A 15 33.69 2.94 29.93
N GLU A 16 32.36 2.89 30.11
CA GLU A 16 31.58 3.92 30.82
C GLU A 16 32.01 4.07 32.30
N ARG A 17 32.11 2.97 33.03
CA ARG A 17 32.63 2.97 34.41
C ARG A 17 34.09 3.41 34.48
N GLY A 18 34.89 3.08 33.48
CA GLY A 18 36.25 3.59 33.32
C GLY A 18 36.28 5.11 33.17
N ALA A 19 35.39 5.68 32.35
CA ALA A 19 35.25 7.12 32.18
C ALA A 19 34.87 7.83 33.49
N ILE A 20 33.93 7.28 34.26
CA ILE A 20 33.53 7.81 35.58
C ILE A 20 34.72 7.80 36.54
N PHE A 21 35.45 6.68 36.61
CA PHE A 21 36.61 6.54 37.47
C PHE A 21 37.72 7.53 37.09
N TYR A 22 38.02 7.67 35.80
CA TYR A 22 38.98 8.63 35.30
C TYR A 22 38.59 10.06 35.69
N LYS A 23 37.34 10.47 35.42
CA LYS A 23 36.82 11.80 35.78
C LYS A 23 37.01 12.12 37.27
N ASN A 24 36.69 11.17 38.14
CA ASN A 24 36.73 11.37 39.59
C ASN A 24 38.15 11.43 40.17
N ASN A 25 39.14 10.87 39.47
CA ASN A 25 40.48 10.67 40.03
C ASN A 25 41.58 11.47 39.30
N ARG A 26 41.35 11.93 38.07
CA ARG A 26 42.39 12.60 37.24
C ARG A 26 43.03 13.82 37.89
N ALA A 27 42.27 14.61 38.64
CA ALA A 27 42.80 15.81 39.32
C ALA A 27 43.83 15.47 40.41
N LYS A 28 43.72 14.29 41.02
CA LYS A 28 44.64 13.82 42.08
C LYS A 28 45.82 13.03 41.53
N TYR A 29 45.67 12.46 40.33
CA TYR A 29 46.63 11.54 39.75
C TYR A 29 46.91 11.89 38.27
N PRO A 30 47.88 12.79 37.99
CA PRO A 30 48.15 13.29 36.64
C PRO A 30 48.52 12.20 35.61
N PHE A 31 49.06 11.07 36.06
CA PHE A 31 49.40 9.95 35.18
C PHE A 31 48.18 9.31 34.49
N LEU A 32 46.96 9.57 35.01
CA LEU A 32 45.73 8.99 34.46
C LEU A 32 45.39 9.54 33.07
N ASP A 33 45.79 10.78 32.75
CA ASP A 33 45.51 11.36 31.43
C ASP A 33 46.22 10.53 30.33
N GLN A 34 47.52 10.25 30.50
CA GLN A 34 48.28 9.40 29.59
C GLN A 34 47.80 7.94 29.62
N LEU A 35 47.56 7.39 30.81
CA LEU A 35 47.12 5.99 30.95
C LEU A 35 45.76 5.74 30.28
N TYR A 36 44.84 6.71 30.36
CA TYR A 36 43.54 6.61 29.72
C TYR A 36 43.68 6.57 28.20
N MET A 37 44.53 7.42 27.62
CA MET A 37 44.78 7.44 26.18
C MET A 37 45.51 6.18 25.69
N ASP A 38 46.49 5.68 26.44
CA ASP A 38 47.28 4.54 25.99
C ASP A 38 46.55 3.20 26.15
N SER A 39 45.69 3.08 27.15
CA SER A 39 45.11 1.78 27.54
C SER A 39 43.60 1.68 27.35
N ILE A 40 42.87 2.79 27.47
CA ILE A 40 41.39 2.76 27.51
C ILE A 40 40.80 3.28 26.21
N TYR A 41 41.40 4.31 25.62
CA TYR A 41 40.97 4.88 24.36
C TYR A 41 40.83 3.84 23.23
N PRO A 42 41.76 2.86 23.04
CA PRO A 42 41.57 1.82 22.03
C PRO A 42 40.34 0.92 22.28
N ALA A 43 39.95 0.73 23.56
CA ALA A 43 38.74 -0.02 23.90
C ALA A 43 37.46 0.82 23.74
N ILE A 44 37.58 2.14 23.74
CA ILE A 44 36.47 3.06 23.47
C ILE A 44 36.14 3.08 21.96
N GLU A 45 37.13 2.88 21.09
CA GLU A 45 36.92 2.81 19.62
C GLU A 45 35.93 1.74 19.17
N SER A 46 35.74 0.68 19.96
CA SER A 46 34.79 -0.40 19.66
C SER A 46 33.41 -0.22 20.31
N CYS A 47 33.19 0.86 21.06
CA CYS A 47 31.90 1.12 21.71
C CYS A 47 30.83 1.58 20.71
N SER A 48 29.57 1.32 21.03
CA SER A 48 28.43 1.86 20.28
C SER A 48 28.33 3.38 20.42
N TYR A 49 27.64 4.05 19.49
CA TYR A 49 27.37 5.49 19.57
C TYR A 49 26.72 5.88 20.92
N TYR A 50 25.79 5.08 21.44
CA TYR A 50 25.09 5.39 22.69
C TYR A 50 26.02 5.34 23.91
N GLU A 51 26.91 4.35 23.96
CA GLU A 51 27.94 4.26 25.00
C GLU A 51 28.94 5.42 24.87
N LEU A 52 29.40 5.71 23.65
CA LEU A 52 30.29 6.84 23.36
C LEU A 52 29.68 8.19 23.76
N LYS A 53 28.39 8.38 23.53
CA LYS A 53 27.63 9.57 23.95
C LYS A 53 27.67 9.73 25.48
N ASN A 54 27.43 8.65 26.23
CA ASN A 54 27.48 8.67 27.69
C ASN A 54 28.91 8.94 28.22
N ILE A 55 29.90 8.30 27.61
CA ILE A 55 31.33 8.51 27.92
C ILE A 55 31.69 9.98 27.66
N TYR A 56 31.35 10.52 26.49
CA TYR A 56 31.63 11.91 26.13
C TYR A 56 30.97 12.90 27.10
N ILE A 57 29.69 12.71 27.43
CA ILE A 57 28.99 13.56 28.42
C ILE A 57 29.70 13.52 29.77
N THR A 58 30.20 12.35 30.18
CA THR A 58 30.97 12.19 31.41
C THR A 58 32.29 12.95 31.33
N LEU A 59 32.98 12.89 30.19
CA LEU A 59 34.35 13.38 30.01
C LEU A 59 34.48 14.77 29.39
N LYS A 60 33.38 15.43 29.05
CA LYS A 60 33.34 16.68 28.26
C LYS A 60 34.27 17.80 28.73
N ASP A 61 34.61 17.85 30.02
CA ASP A 61 35.46 18.88 30.65
C ASP A 61 36.90 18.38 30.91
N SER A 62 37.29 17.25 30.33
CA SER A 62 38.60 16.62 30.50
C SER A 62 39.48 16.78 29.26
N PRO A 63 40.82 16.66 29.38
CA PRO A 63 41.74 16.76 28.25
C PRO A 63 41.51 15.72 27.14
N VAL A 64 40.88 14.59 27.46
CA VAL A 64 40.61 13.50 26.49
C VAL A 64 39.28 13.68 25.76
N ALA A 65 38.50 14.73 26.08
CA ALA A 65 37.16 14.95 25.54
C ALA A 65 37.14 15.08 24.01
N GLU A 66 38.12 15.77 23.43
CA GLU A 66 38.20 15.99 21.98
C GLU A 66 38.44 14.68 21.22
N SER A 67 39.32 13.82 21.73
CA SER A 67 39.59 12.52 21.14
C SER A 67 38.35 11.61 21.21
N VAL A 68 37.67 11.56 22.36
CA VAL A 68 36.42 10.79 22.52
C VAL A 68 35.32 11.34 21.62
N LYS A 69 35.22 12.67 21.47
CA LYS A 69 34.25 13.30 20.57
C LYS A 69 34.47 12.90 19.12
N SER A 70 35.73 12.86 18.67
CA SER A 70 36.07 12.43 17.30
C SER A 70 35.54 11.02 17.00
N ILE A 71 35.77 10.06 17.89
CA ILE A 71 35.24 8.68 17.73
C ILE A 71 33.71 8.67 17.80
N MET A 72 33.11 9.41 18.74
CA MET A 72 31.66 9.52 18.86
C MET A 72 31.01 10.06 17.59
N ASP A 73 31.60 11.08 16.96
CA ASP A 73 31.10 11.68 15.72
C ASP A 73 31.24 10.71 14.53
N ILE A 74 32.34 9.93 14.46
CA ILE A 74 32.50 8.86 13.47
C ILE A 74 31.43 7.77 13.68
N SER A 75 31.28 7.27 14.89
CA SER A 75 30.29 6.23 15.25
C SER A 75 28.86 6.70 14.97
N LYS A 76 28.58 8.00 15.22
CA LYS A 76 27.30 8.63 14.85
C LYS A 76 27.06 8.58 13.33
N SER A 77 28.05 8.93 12.53
CA SER A 77 27.94 8.88 11.06
C SER A 77 27.67 7.45 10.57
N THR A 78 28.42 6.47 11.08
CA THR A 78 28.22 5.06 10.74
C THR A 78 26.83 4.56 11.14
N LEU A 79 26.34 4.94 12.31
CA LEU A 79 24.98 4.61 12.74
C LEU A 79 23.93 5.25 11.81
N GLN A 80 24.10 6.51 11.43
CA GLN A 80 23.18 7.19 10.51
C GLN A 80 23.14 6.53 9.14
N GLU A 81 24.28 6.13 8.59
CA GLU A 81 24.37 5.39 7.32
C GLU A 81 23.65 4.04 7.42
N ALA A 82 23.92 3.26 8.47
CA ALA A 82 23.27 1.97 8.68
C ALA A 82 21.74 2.10 8.81
N LEU A 83 21.26 3.10 9.56
CA LEU A 83 19.83 3.37 9.72
C LEU A 83 19.17 3.81 8.40
N PHE A 84 19.88 4.59 7.59
CA PHE A 84 19.40 5.01 6.27
C PHE A 84 19.23 3.82 5.34
N GLU A 85 20.22 2.92 5.30
CA GLU A 85 20.16 1.69 4.49
C GLU A 85 19.02 0.77 4.95
N GLU A 86 18.89 0.54 6.26
CA GLU A 86 17.84 -0.31 6.82
C GLU A 86 16.44 0.23 6.51
N LEU A 87 16.21 1.54 6.71
CA LEU A 87 14.92 2.17 6.40
C LEU A 87 14.64 2.18 4.90
N THR A 88 15.67 2.28 4.05
CA THR A 88 15.52 2.17 2.60
C THR A 88 15.10 0.76 2.18
N GLN A 89 15.70 -0.27 2.77
CA GLN A 89 15.32 -1.67 2.52
C GLN A 89 13.89 -1.94 3.00
N ASN A 90 13.53 -1.46 4.20
CA ASN A 90 12.17 -1.59 4.73
C ASN A 90 11.15 -0.89 3.83
N MET A 91 11.44 0.32 3.36
CA MET A 91 10.60 1.05 2.41
C MET A 91 10.36 0.26 1.12
N GLN A 92 11.41 -0.34 0.54
CA GLN A 92 11.31 -1.16 -0.67
C GLN A 92 10.45 -2.41 -0.43
N LEU A 93 10.62 -3.07 0.72
CA LEU A 93 9.81 -4.22 1.11
C LEU A 93 8.33 -3.83 1.30
N GLU A 94 8.05 -2.71 1.95
CA GLU A 94 6.70 -2.19 2.15
C GLU A 94 6.01 -1.84 0.81
N GLN A 95 6.75 -1.26 -0.15
CA GLN A 95 6.24 -1.03 -1.50
C GLN A 95 5.97 -2.33 -2.25
N LYS A 96 6.83 -3.34 -2.06
CA LYS A 96 6.66 -4.66 -2.66
C LYS A 96 5.42 -5.37 -2.13
N ILE A 97 5.26 -5.43 -0.80
CA ILE A 97 4.07 -6.00 -0.15
C ILE A 97 2.79 -5.30 -0.62
N PHE A 98 2.81 -3.97 -0.77
CA PHE A 98 1.65 -3.24 -1.29
C PHE A 98 1.25 -3.73 -2.68
N LYS A 99 2.21 -3.87 -3.59
CA LYS A 99 1.96 -4.26 -4.99
C LYS A 99 1.61 -5.73 -5.15
N GLU A 100 2.28 -6.61 -4.42
CA GLU A 100 2.21 -8.06 -4.62
C GLU A 100 1.15 -8.73 -3.75
N GLU A 101 0.74 -8.12 -2.63
CA GLU A 101 -0.20 -8.72 -1.69
C GLU A 101 -1.45 -7.85 -1.50
N ILE A 102 -1.27 -6.57 -1.16
CA ILE A 102 -2.41 -5.70 -0.81
C ILE A 102 -3.25 -5.33 -2.03
N LEU A 103 -2.60 -4.99 -3.15
CA LEU A 103 -3.29 -4.64 -4.38
C LEU A 103 -4.11 -5.81 -4.93
N PRO A 104 -3.59 -7.05 -5.04
CA PRO A 104 -4.40 -8.20 -5.45
C PRO A 104 -5.60 -8.49 -4.53
N ILE A 105 -5.44 -8.38 -3.19
CA ILE A 105 -6.56 -8.56 -2.26
C ILE A 105 -7.61 -7.45 -2.44
N MET A 106 -7.17 -6.22 -2.68
CA MET A 106 -8.04 -5.10 -2.99
C MET A 106 -8.80 -5.35 -4.30
N GLU A 107 -8.12 -5.83 -5.32
CA GLU A 107 -8.71 -6.20 -6.62
C GLU A 107 -9.79 -7.28 -6.47
N ILE A 108 -9.49 -8.40 -5.80
CA ILE A 108 -10.46 -9.48 -5.55
C ILE A 108 -11.70 -8.99 -4.78
N GLY A 109 -11.49 -8.17 -3.74
CA GLY A 109 -12.60 -7.64 -2.97
C GLY A 109 -13.43 -6.63 -3.77
N LEU A 110 -12.79 -5.86 -4.65
CA LEU A 110 -13.48 -4.96 -5.56
C LEU A 110 -14.35 -5.73 -6.55
N ASP A 111 -13.82 -6.82 -7.14
CA ASP A 111 -14.56 -7.69 -8.06
C ASP A 111 -15.84 -8.22 -7.38
N SER A 112 -15.73 -8.69 -6.13
CA SER A 112 -16.89 -9.16 -5.38
C SER A 112 -17.94 -8.07 -5.14
N ILE A 113 -17.51 -6.84 -4.84
CA ILE A 113 -18.43 -5.72 -4.58
C ILE A 113 -19.16 -5.32 -5.86
N ILE A 114 -18.44 -5.27 -6.98
CA ILE A 114 -18.98 -4.92 -8.30
C ILE A 114 -19.95 -6.00 -8.78
N HIS A 115 -19.56 -7.27 -8.66
CA HIS A 115 -20.44 -8.40 -9.01
C HIS A 115 -21.77 -8.33 -8.28
N ASP A 116 -21.75 -8.11 -6.96
CA ASP A 116 -22.98 -8.01 -6.16
C ASP A 116 -23.89 -6.84 -6.57
N ASP A 117 -23.31 -5.71 -6.96
CA ASP A 117 -24.07 -4.52 -7.39
C ASP A 117 -24.64 -4.70 -8.80
N VAL A 118 -23.82 -5.19 -9.73
CA VAL A 118 -24.25 -5.44 -11.11
C VAL A 118 -25.29 -6.55 -11.16
N LYS A 119 -25.10 -7.65 -10.44
CA LYS A 119 -26.08 -8.74 -10.36
C LYS A 119 -27.45 -8.26 -9.88
N LYS A 120 -27.51 -7.44 -8.83
CA LYS A 120 -28.78 -6.87 -8.35
C LYS A 120 -29.42 -5.97 -9.40
N MET A 121 -28.62 -5.14 -10.06
CA MET A 121 -29.08 -4.27 -11.14
C MET A 121 -29.64 -5.10 -12.31
N THR A 122 -28.90 -6.10 -12.80
CA THR A 122 -29.31 -6.93 -13.94
C THR A 122 -30.49 -7.83 -13.59
N ASP A 123 -30.55 -8.39 -12.38
CA ASP A 123 -31.70 -9.16 -11.88
C ASP A 123 -32.98 -8.30 -11.75
N GLU A 124 -32.84 -7.01 -11.45
CA GLU A 124 -33.96 -6.05 -11.50
C GLU A 124 -34.28 -5.58 -12.92
N TYR A 125 -33.28 -5.49 -13.78
CA TYR A 125 -33.42 -5.02 -15.15
C TYR A 125 -33.92 -6.09 -16.12
N ALA A 126 -33.16 -7.16 -16.33
CA ALA A 126 -33.47 -8.23 -17.27
C ALA A 126 -34.37 -9.31 -16.66
N GLY A 127 -34.36 -9.41 -15.33
CA GLY A 127 -35.14 -10.39 -14.59
C GLY A 127 -34.40 -11.69 -14.38
N GLY A 128 -34.04 -11.97 -13.12
CA GLY A 128 -33.52 -13.27 -12.70
C GLY A 128 -34.49 -14.44 -12.96
N PHE A 129 -34.05 -15.66 -12.61
CA PHE A 129 -34.52 -17.06 -12.85
C PHE A 129 -36.00 -17.39 -13.22
N LEU A 130 -36.95 -16.46 -13.18
CA LEU A 130 -38.33 -16.67 -13.64
C LEU A 130 -38.71 -15.52 -14.59
N ASN A 131 -38.83 -15.85 -15.88
CA ASN A 131 -39.17 -15.00 -17.05
C ASN A 131 -40.39 -14.05 -16.92
N TYR A 132 -41.05 -13.92 -15.75
CA TYR A 132 -42.17 -13.00 -15.55
C TYR A 132 -41.75 -11.52 -15.67
N LYS A 133 -40.48 -11.19 -15.37
CA LYS A 133 -39.98 -9.81 -15.56
C LYS A 133 -39.70 -9.46 -17.01
N LYS A 134 -39.54 -10.44 -17.91
CA LYS A 134 -39.45 -10.18 -19.36
C LYS A 134 -40.75 -9.55 -19.90
N LEU A 135 -41.89 -9.82 -19.25
CA LEU A 135 -43.17 -9.15 -19.53
C LEU A 135 -43.08 -7.62 -19.35
N TYR A 136 -42.17 -7.10 -18.52
CA TYR A 136 -41.99 -5.66 -18.36
C TYR A 136 -41.40 -4.98 -19.60
N PHE A 137 -40.67 -5.69 -20.46
CA PHE A 137 -40.27 -5.16 -21.76
C PHE A 137 -41.47 -4.92 -22.68
N PHE A 138 -42.55 -5.69 -22.52
CA PHE A 138 -43.79 -5.52 -23.27
C PHE A 138 -44.59 -4.29 -22.85
N VAL A 139 -44.55 -3.93 -21.56
CA VAL A 139 -45.27 -2.75 -21.02
C VAL A 139 -44.46 -1.46 -21.03
N GLY A 140 -43.26 -1.46 -21.63
CA GLY A 140 -42.52 -0.23 -21.95
C GLY A 140 -41.12 -0.08 -21.37
N LYS A 141 -40.54 -1.10 -20.70
CA LYS A 141 -39.18 -1.00 -20.15
C LYS A 141 -38.15 -0.58 -21.20
N ASP A 142 -37.24 0.32 -20.81
CA ASP A 142 -36.24 0.90 -21.70
C ASP A 142 -34.91 1.28 -21.01
N PHE A 143 -34.05 1.97 -21.75
CA PHE A 143 -32.75 2.43 -21.25
C PHE A 143 -32.87 3.41 -20.07
N ASP A 144 -33.94 4.22 -19.99
CA ASP A 144 -34.11 5.12 -18.85
C ASP A 144 -34.39 4.34 -17.57
N ASP A 145 -35.06 3.19 -17.66
CA ASP A 145 -35.21 2.28 -16.53
C ASP A 145 -33.90 1.59 -16.15
N PHE A 146 -33.06 1.21 -17.13
CA PHE A 146 -31.71 0.73 -16.86
C PHE A 146 -30.90 1.79 -16.11
N LYS A 147 -30.89 3.02 -16.60
CA LYS A 147 -30.16 4.15 -16.02
C LYS A 147 -30.59 4.43 -14.57
N LYS A 148 -31.89 4.34 -14.26
CA LYS A 148 -32.39 4.48 -12.88
C LYS A 148 -31.83 3.37 -11.97
N LEU A 149 -31.79 2.13 -12.45
CA LEU A 149 -31.24 0.99 -11.70
C LEU A 149 -29.72 1.09 -11.54
N TRP A 150 -29.01 1.52 -12.58
CA TRP A 150 -27.58 1.82 -12.51
C TRP A 150 -27.30 2.84 -11.41
N MET A 151 -27.98 4.00 -11.44
CA MET A 151 -27.82 5.04 -10.40
C MET A 151 -28.21 4.58 -8.99
N LYS A 152 -29.06 3.56 -8.87
CA LYS A 152 -29.51 3.00 -7.59
C LYS A 152 -28.51 2.00 -7.00
N TYR A 153 -27.86 1.20 -7.84
CA TYR A 153 -27.04 0.05 -7.41
C TYR A 153 -25.55 0.24 -7.61
N VAL A 154 -25.13 0.94 -8.67
CA VAL A 154 -23.72 1.22 -8.96
C VAL A 154 -23.34 2.50 -8.22
N ASP A 155 -22.65 2.36 -7.08
CA ASP A 155 -22.23 3.48 -6.24
C ASP A 155 -20.71 3.69 -6.31
N ASN A 156 -20.32 4.77 -6.98
CA ASN A 156 -18.93 5.18 -7.15
C ASN A 156 -18.21 5.37 -5.80
N ASN A 157 -18.92 5.92 -4.81
CA ASN A 157 -18.34 6.18 -3.49
C ASN A 157 -18.02 4.87 -2.79
N LYS A 158 -18.84 3.83 -2.98
CA LYS A 158 -18.62 2.50 -2.40
C LYS A 158 -17.29 1.91 -2.87
N TYR A 159 -16.99 1.96 -4.17
CA TYR A 159 -15.75 1.42 -4.73
C TYR A 159 -14.53 2.23 -4.28
N SER A 160 -14.59 3.56 -4.39
CA SER A 160 -13.50 4.42 -3.93
C SER A 160 -13.26 4.29 -2.42
N ASN A 161 -14.31 4.21 -1.59
CA ASN A 161 -14.18 4.03 -0.15
C ASN A 161 -13.53 2.69 0.21
N TYR A 162 -13.85 1.61 -0.52
CA TYR A 162 -13.22 0.31 -0.30
C TYR A 162 -11.71 0.36 -0.57
N ILE A 163 -11.31 0.88 -1.74
CA ILE A 163 -9.91 1.07 -2.11
C ILE A 163 -9.18 1.94 -1.07
N ASN A 164 -9.81 3.04 -0.64
CA ASN A 164 -9.24 3.97 0.33
C ASN A 164 -9.07 3.33 1.70
N SER A 165 -10.05 2.56 2.15
CA SER A 165 -10.00 1.85 3.42
C SER A 165 -8.85 0.87 3.45
N MET A 166 -8.71 0.03 2.42
CA MET A 166 -7.63 -0.95 2.29
C MET A 166 -6.24 -0.28 2.33
N SER A 167 -6.04 0.76 1.52
CA SER A 167 -4.77 1.50 1.51
C SER A 167 -4.48 2.24 2.81
N THR A 168 -5.49 2.85 3.42
CA THR A 168 -5.36 3.56 4.70
C THR A 168 -4.99 2.59 5.82
N ASN A 169 -5.62 1.42 5.86
CA ASN A 169 -5.30 0.38 6.85
C ASN A 169 -3.85 -0.09 6.71
N TYR A 170 -3.40 -0.34 5.47
CA TYR A 170 -2.02 -0.72 5.22
C TYR A 170 -1.01 0.37 5.66
N LEU A 171 -1.24 1.63 5.29
CA LEU A 171 -0.39 2.75 5.70
C LEU A 171 -0.39 2.97 7.22
N ASN A 172 -1.52 2.70 7.91
CA ASN A 172 -1.60 2.75 9.37
C ASN A 172 -0.74 1.68 10.04
N ILE A 173 -0.67 0.47 9.46
CA ILE A 173 0.24 -0.59 9.93
C ILE A 173 1.70 -0.12 9.80
N ILE A 174 2.09 0.43 8.65
CA ILE A 174 3.44 0.98 8.45
C ILE A 174 3.74 2.07 9.48
N CYS A 175 2.83 3.03 9.68
CA CYS A 175 2.99 4.09 10.68
C CYS A 175 3.18 3.54 12.10
N THR A 176 2.47 2.48 12.46
CA THR A 176 2.61 1.82 13.78
C THR A 176 3.99 1.18 13.91
N ASN A 177 4.42 0.41 12.91
CA ASN A 177 5.74 -0.22 12.89
C ASN A 177 6.87 0.83 12.96
N LYS A 178 6.73 1.97 12.25
CA LYS A 178 7.72 3.06 12.32
C LYS A 178 7.72 3.82 13.64
N GLN A 179 6.57 3.92 14.30
CA GLN A 179 6.50 4.50 15.63
C GLN A 179 7.22 3.62 16.65
N GLU A 180 7.02 2.31 16.60
CA GLU A 180 7.73 1.34 17.44
C GLU A 180 9.24 1.39 17.19
N TYR A 181 9.64 1.33 15.92
CA TYR A 181 11.04 1.45 15.53
C TYR A 181 11.71 2.74 16.04
N LEU A 182 11.03 3.88 15.86
CA LEU A 182 11.52 5.17 16.37
C LEU A 182 11.68 5.15 17.90
N GLN A 183 10.74 4.53 18.61
CA GLN A 183 10.79 4.42 20.07
C GLN A 183 11.96 3.54 20.51
N ASP A 184 12.23 2.43 19.83
CA ASP A 184 13.34 1.54 20.17
C ASP A 184 14.70 2.21 19.98
N ILE A 185 14.85 3.00 18.90
CA ILE A 185 16.10 3.69 18.60
C ILE A 185 16.30 4.93 19.48
N THR A 186 15.25 5.73 19.70
CA THR A 186 15.39 7.07 20.31
C THR A 186 14.82 7.19 21.72
N GLY A 187 14.07 6.20 22.19
CA GLY A 187 13.24 6.27 23.39
C GLY A 187 12.02 7.21 23.28
N ARG A 188 11.80 7.84 22.12
CA ARG A 188 10.70 8.80 21.93
C ARG A 188 9.47 8.14 21.30
N ASN A 189 8.34 8.30 21.96
CA ASN A 189 7.05 7.88 21.42
C ASN A 189 6.42 9.03 20.61
N VAL A 190 6.65 9.03 19.29
CA VAL A 190 6.07 10.01 18.37
C VAL A 190 5.14 9.30 17.40
N LYS A 191 3.85 9.63 17.45
CA LYS A 191 2.86 9.08 16.51
C LYS A 191 3.19 9.50 15.08
N GLN A 192 3.38 8.51 14.22
CA GLN A 192 3.44 8.72 12.78
C GLN A 192 2.03 8.96 12.23
N LYS A 193 1.94 9.84 11.24
CA LYS A 193 0.68 10.17 10.56
C LYS A 193 0.96 10.43 9.10
N PHE A 194 0.00 10.06 8.26
CA PHE A 194 -0.05 10.41 6.85
C PHE A 194 -1.36 11.14 6.54
N ASP A 195 -1.37 11.80 5.40
CA ASP A 195 -2.57 12.37 4.79
C ASP A 195 -2.66 11.81 3.37
N LEU A 196 -3.72 11.06 3.11
CA LEU A 196 -4.01 10.44 1.82
C LEU A 196 -5.23 11.14 1.24
N LYS A 197 -5.00 12.19 0.44
CA LYS A 197 -6.06 12.95 -0.22
C LYS A 197 -6.34 12.38 -1.60
N ILE A 198 -7.49 11.74 -1.75
CA ILE A 198 -7.86 11.15 -3.02
C ILE A 198 -9.09 11.87 -3.56
N LYS A 199 -9.04 12.20 -4.85
CA LYS A 199 -10.14 12.84 -5.53
C LYS A 199 -11.18 11.80 -5.89
N GLU A 200 -12.41 12.05 -5.48
CA GLU A 200 -13.56 11.30 -6.00
C GLU A 200 -13.61 11.42 -7.53
N LYS A 201 -13.85 10.29 -8.19
CA LYS A 201 -14.03 10.22 -9.64
C LYS A 201 -15.44 9.73 -9.92
N GLU A 202 -16.09 10.37 -10.87
CA GLU A 202 -17.41 9.96 -11.34
C GLU A 202 -17.26 8.83 -12.37
N PHE A 203 -17.82 7.66 -12.08
CA PHE A 203 -18.06 6.61 -13.06
C PHE A 203 -19.38 6.90 -13.76
N LYS A 204 -19.34 6.96 -15.10
CA LYS A 204 -20.50 7.24 -15.95
C LYS A 204 -20.82 5.98 -16.74
N ILE A 205 -22.09 5.78 -17.05
CA ILE A 205 -22.48 4.76 -18.04
C ILE A 205 -21.78 5.12 -19.36
N SER A 206 -20.88 4.26 -19.84
CA SER A 206 -20.19 4.49 -21.11
C SER A 206 -21.15 4.40 -22.29
N ASP A 207 -20.80 5.06 -23.41
CA ASP A 207 -21.60 4.99 -24.65
C ASP A 207 -21.75 3.55 -25.15
N ASP A 208 -20.77 2.70 -24.86
CA ASP A 208 -20.76 1.27 -25.15
C ASP A 208 -21.87 0.52 -24.39
N ILE A 209 -21.99 0.75 -23.07
CA ILE A 209 -23.11 0.23 -22.27
C ILE A 209 -24.44 0.79 -22.77
N VAL A 210 -24.50 2.09 -23.10
CA VAL A 210 -25.74 2.70 -23.64
C VAL A 210 -26.20 1.99 -24.91
N ASN A 211 -25.29 1.75 -25.84
CA ASN A 211 -25.60 1.09 -27.11
C ASN A 211 -26.02 -0.36 -26.88
N TYR A 212 -25.25 -1.12 -26.10
CA TYR A 212 -25.55 -2.52 -25.81
C TYR A 212 -26.91 -2.69 -25.13
N VAL A 213 -27.21 -1.89 -24.11
CA VAL A 213 -28.50 -1.97 -23.38
C VAL A 213 -29.67 -1.64 -24.30
N LYS A 214 -29.55 -0.65 -25.19
CA LYS A 214 -30.60 -0.32 -26.17
C LYS A 214 -30.86 -1.48 -27.12
N GLU A 215 -29.80 -2.13 -27.59
CA GLU A 215 -29.92 -3.29 -28.48
C GLU A 215 -30.50 -4.51 -27.76
N PHE A 216 -30.01 -4.81 -26.55
CA PHE A 216 -30.53 -5.83 -25.65
C PHE A 216 -32.04 -5.65 -25.43
N THR A 217 -32.46 -4.44 -25.05
CA THR A 217 -33.88 -4.10 -24.79
C THR A 217 -34.73 -4.27 -26.03
N SER A 218 -34.23 -3.81 -27.19
CA SER A 218 -34.94 -3.93 -28.46
C SER A 218 -35.10 -5.40 -28.88
N LYS A 219 -34.16 -6.26 -28.51
CA LYS A 219 -34.19 -7.69 -28.77
C LYS A 219 -35.12 -8.45 -27.83
N GLU A 220 -35.06 -8.21 -26.53
CA GLU A 220 -36.03 -8.81 -25.59
C GLU A 220 -37.47 -8.50 -26.01
N LYS A 221 -37.74 -7.28 -26.51
CA LYS A 221 -39.03 -6.92 -27.11
C LYS A 221 -39.38 -7.75 -28.36
N LYS A 222 -38.41 -8.06 -29.22
CA LYS A 222 -38.59 -8.82 -30.46
C LYS A 222 -38.66 -10.33 -30.25
N GLU A 223 -37.86 -10.90 -29.35
CA GLU A 223 -37.85 -12.34 -29.03
C GLU A 223 -39.17 -12.77 -28.40
N MET A 224 -39.83 -11.89 -27.64
CA MET A 224 -41.19 -12.10 -27.18
C MET A 224 -42.24 -12.16 -28.32
N THR A 225 -41.86 -11.77 -29.55
CA THR A 225 -42.72 -11.79 -30.74
C THR A 225 -42.29 -12.79 -31.82
N ASN A 226 -41.05 -13.30 -31.79
CA ASN A 226 -40.49 -14.28 -32.76
C ASN A 226 -39.23 -14.97 -32.19
N ASP A 227 -39.13 -16.31 -32.30
CA ASP A 227 -38.11 -17.18 -31.66
C ASP A 227 -36.68 -17.17 -32.31
N ALA A 228 -36.38 -16.31 -33.28
CA ALA A 228 -35.26 -16.53 -34.22
C ALA A 228 -33.96 -15.72 -33.98
N ILE A 229 -33.67 -15.19 -32.78
CA ILE A 229 -32.64 -14.13 -32.60
C ILE A 229 -31.47 -14.50 -31.66
N LYS A 230 -31.06 -15.77 -31.56
CA LYS A 230 -29.94 -16.18 -30.67
C LYS A 230 -28.51 -15.84 -31.19
N ASP A 231 -28.27 -15.75 -32.51
CA ASP A 231 -26.91 -15.83 -33.07
C ASP A 231 -26.05 -14.54 -33.06
N TRP A 232 -26.60 -13.37 -32.70
CA TRP A 232 -25.89 -12.08 -32.88
C TRP A 232 -25.24 -11.51 -31.62
N ILE A 233 -25.53 -12.03 -30.43
CA ILE A 233 -25.13 -11.39 -29.16
C ILE A 233 -23.63 -11.58 -28.90
N ALA A 234 -23.08 -12.74 -29.27
CA ALA A 234 -21.66 -13.06 -29.14
C ALA A 234 -20.72 -12.08 -29.88
N PRO A 235 -20.88 -11.80 -31.19
CA PRO A 235 -20.01 -10.86 -31.90
C PRO A 235 -19.98 -9.44 -31.35
N VAL A 236 -21.13 -8.91 -30.88
CA VAL A 236 -21.22 -7.53 -30.37
C VAL A 236 -20.53 -7.40 -29.01
N ALA A 237 -20.76 -8.34 -28.09
CA ALA A 237 -20.04 -8.28 -26.81
C ALA A 237 -18.54 -8.50 -27.00
N ILE A 238 -18.11 -9.43 -27.87
CA ILE A 238 -16.68 -9.59 -28.18
C ILE A 238 -16.11 -8.28 -28.70
N GLY A 239 -16.83 -7.58 -29.59
CA GLY A 239 -16.41 -6.28 -30.09
C GLY A 239 -16.22 -5.23 -28.99
N LEU A 240 -17.14 -5.17 -28.03
CA LEU A 240 -17.09 -4.27 -26.88
C LEU A 240 -15.93 -4.62 -25.95
N LEU A 241 -15.81 -5.89 -25.56
CA LEU A 241 -14.81 -6.40 -24.63
C LEU A 241 -13.37 -6.36 -25.17
N THR A 242 -13.21 -6.34 -26.50
CA THR A 242 -11.89 -6.31 -27.16
C THR A 242 -11.55 -4.95 -27.78
N GLY A 243 -12.41 -3.94 -27.60
CA GLY A 243 -12.25 -2.59 -28.16
C GLY A 243 -12.20 -2.56 -29.69
N GLY A 244 -12.86 -3.51 -30.37
CA GLY A 244 -12.91 -3.62 -31.84
C GLY A 244 -11.61 -4.01 -32.54
N THR A 245 -10.45 -3.93 -31.87
CA THR A 245 -9.13 -4.34 -32.37
C THR A 245 -8.29 -4.94 -31.24
N GLY A 246 -8.55 -6.20 -30.87
CA GLY A 246 -7.59 -7.08 -30.20
C GLY A 246 -6.92 -6.55 -28.92
N ALA A 247 -7.54 -5.62 -28.18
CA ALA A 247 -7.01 -5.13 -26.92
C ALA A 247 -7.23 -6.16 -25.81
N ALA A 248 -6.26 -6.25 -24.88
CA ALA A 248 -6.19 -7.23 -23.82
C ALA A 248 -7.39 -7.14 -22.88
N LEU A 249 -8.04 -8.29 -22.67
CA LEU A 249 -9.23 -8.46 -21.84
C LEU A 249 -8.88 -8.36 -20.35
N TYR A 250 -9.90 -8.00 -19.57
CA TYR A 250 -9.83 -7.75 -18.13
C TYR A 250 -9.14 -8.88 -17.34
N GLU A 251 -7.96 -8.60 -16.79
CA GLU A 251 -7.26 -9.40 -15.79
C GLU A 251 -7.21 -8.59 -14.48
N ILE A 252 -8.19 -8.78 -13.61
CA ILE A 252 -8.13 -8.34 -12.21
C ILE A 252 -8.80 -9.44 -11.40
N GLY A 253 -8.08 -9.95 -10.38
CA GLY A 253 -8.51 -11.00 -9.45
C GLY A 253 -8.77 -12.40 -10.02
N SER A 254 -9.28 -12.51 -11.25
CA SER A 254 -9.48 -13.75 -11.97
C SER A 254 -8.14 -14.31 -12.42
N THR A 255 -7.86 -15.57 -12.08
CA THR A 255 -6.78 -16.28 -12.77
C THR A 255 -7.02 -16.18 -14.27
N GLY A 256 -5.99 -15.92 -15.10
CA GLY A 256 -6.19 -15.78 -16.56
C GLY A 256 -6.87 -16.99 -17.24
N TYR A 257 -7.08 -18.08 -16.49
CA TYR A 257 -7.94 -19.20 -16.83
C TYR A 257 -9.43 -18.83 -16.89
N ASP A 258 -9.97 -18.09 -15.93
CA ASP A 258 -11.41 -17.75 -15.89
C ASP A 258 -11.78 -16.79 -17.02
N VAL A 259 -10.95 -15.78 -17.28
CA VAL A 259 -11.13 -14.83 -18.40
C VAL A 259 -11.16 -15.57 -19.73
N LYS A 260 -10.23 -16.51 -19.94
CA LYS A 260 -10.15 -17.30 -21.17
C LYS A 260 -11.38 -18.20 -21.35
N VAL A 261 -11.82 -18.86 -20.28
CA VAL A 261 -13.02 -19.71 -20.31
C VAL A 261 -14.25 -18.87 -20.64
N THR A 262 -14.43 -17.70 -20.01
CA THR A 262 -15.55 -16.81 -20.31
C THR A 262 -15.54 -16.32 -21.76
N ILE A 263 -14.37 -15.97 -22.31
CA ILE A 263 -14.24 -15.56 -23.72
C ILE A 263 -14.58 -16.72 -24.67
N ASP A 264 -14.07 -17.91 -24.38
CA ASP A 264 -14.34 -19.08 -25.20
C ASP A 264 -15.83 -19.46 -25.13
N ASP A 265 -16.48 -19.36 -23.96
CA ASP A 265 -17.92 -19.54 -23.81
C ASP A 265 -18.74 -18.46 -24.55
N ILE A 266 -18.28 -17.20 -24.58
CA ILE A 266 -18.88 -16.14 -25.39
C ILE A 266 -18.76 -16.47 -26.89
N LYS A 267 -17.58 -16.89 -27.35
CA LYS A 267 -17.34 -17.27 -28.77
C LYS A 267 -18.17 -18.48 -29.17
N GLU A 268 -18.33 -19.44 -28.25
CA GLU A 268 -19.10 -20.66 -28.45
C GLU A 268 -20.61 -20.45 -28.21
N GLN A 269 -21.05 -19.21 -27.93
CA GLN A 269 -22.45 -18.85 -27.67
C GLN A 269 -23.09 -19.66 -26.51
N LYS A 270 -22.27 -20.06 -25.54
CA LYS A 270 -22.70 -20.80 -24.36
C LYS A 270 -23.26 -19.91 -23.25
N MET A 271 -22.93 -18.62 -23.29
CA MET A 271 -23.35 -17.62 -22.30
C MET A 271 -24.73 -17.06 -22.67
N ASP A 272 -25.62 -16.95 -21.69
CA ASP A 272 -26.94 -16.36 -21.92
C ASP A 272 -26.88 -14.82 -21.99
N SER A 273 -27.94 -14.21 -22.54
CA SER A 273 -28.00 -12.76 -22.75
C SER A 273 -27.94 -11.94 -21.46
N ASN A 274 -28.39 -12.48 -20.33
CA ASN A 274 -28.41 -11.80 -19.05
C ASN A 274 -27.03 -11.85 -18.40
N ASP A 275 -26.39 -13.02 -18.45
CA ASP A 275 -25.01 -13.20 -18.02
C ASP A 275 -24.09 -12.27 -18.83
N MET A 276 -24.33 -12.16 -20.14
CA MET A 276 -23.55 -11.27 -21.00
C MET A 276 -23.76 -9.78 -20.66
N LEU A 277 -24.99 -9.37 -20.37
CA LEU A 277 -25.27 -8.01 -19.88
C LEU A 277 -24.55 -7.72 -18.57
N MET A 278 -24.53 -8.69 -17.64
CA MET A 278 -23.81 -8.60 -16.37
C MET A 278 -22.32 -8.41 -16.61
N TYR A 279 -21.70 -9.29 -17.40
CA TYR A 279 -20.26 -9.25 -17.67
C TYR A 279 -19.80 -7.93 -18.31
N ILE A 280 -20.53 -7.41 -19.31
CA ILE A 280 -20.17 -6.13 -19.94
C ILE A 280 -20.29 -4.97 -18.94
N CYS A 281 -21.31 -4.98 -18.07
CA CYS A 281 -21.44 -3.95 -17.04
C CYS A 281 -20.33 -4.03 -15.99
N GLU A 282 -19.93 -5.23 -15.58
CA GLU A 282 -18.79 -5.43 -14.68
C GLU A 282 -17.50 -4.93 -15.33
N ASP A 283 -17.19 -5.36 -16.55
CA ASP A 283 -16.01 -4.95 -17.30
C ASP A 283 -15.90 -3.41 -17.44
N ASP A 284 -17.00 -2.74 -17.77
CA ASP A 284 -17.04 -1.27 -17.90
C ASP A 284 -16.71 -0.56 -16.57
N ILE A 285 -17.33 -0.98 -15.46
CA ILE A 285 -17.06 -0.38 -14.14
C ILE A 285 -15.58 -0.56 -13.78
N HIS A 286 -15.06 -1.76 -14.00
CA HIS A 286 -13.68 -2.04 -13.63
C HIS A 286 -12.65 -1.30 -14.50
N ASN A 287 -12.86 -1.24 -15.81
CA ASN A 287 -12.01 -0.47 -16.71
C ASN A 287 -11.99 1.01 -16.29
N GLN A 288 -13.15 1.56 -15.92
CA GLN A 288 -13.22 2.91 -15.38
C GLN A 288 -12.44 3.07 -14.07
N ILE A 289 -12.48 2.10 -13.15
CA ILE A 289 -11.70 2.15 -11.90
C ILE A 289 -10.20 2.07 -12.21
N LYS A 290 -9.79 1.13 -13.06
CA LYS A 290 -8.39 0.92 -13.44
C LYS A 290 -7.79 2.17 -14.08
N GLU A 291 -8.46 2.71 -15.09
CA GLU A 291 -7.97 3.86 -15.87
C GLU A 291 -8.08 5.19 -15.13
N LYS A 292 -9.21 5.44 -14.44
CA LYS A 292 -9.49 6.78 -13.88
C LYS A 292 -8.99 6.95 -12.45
N TYR A 293 -8.76 5.86 -11.73
CA TYR A 293 -8.52 5.89 -10.28
C TYR A 293 -7.28 5.12 -9.84
N LEU A 294 -7.19 3.83 -10.18
CA LEU A 294 -6.27 2.90 -9.54
C LEU A 294 -4.79 3.27 -9.76
N SER A 295 -4.42 3.70 -10.97
CA SER A 295 -3.03 4.08 -11.27
C SER A 295 -2.56 5.30 -10.45
N GLU A 296 -3.37 6.36 -10.39
CA GLU A 296 -3.08 7.57 -9.60
C GLU A 296 -3.00 7.21 -8.11
N HIS A 297 -3.95 6.39 -7.64
CA HIS A 297 -4.04 5.95 -6.26
C HIS A 297 -2.83 5.12 -5.81
N ILE A 298 -2.42 4.13 -6.61
CA ILE A 298 -1.23 3.31 -6.34
C ILE A 298 -0.01 4.21 -6.17
N GLN A 299 0.21 5.16 -7.08
CA GLN A 299 1.36 6.06 -6.98
C GLN A 299 1.32 6.92 -5.72
N GLN A 300 0.14 7.42 -5.32
CA GLN A 300 -0.01 8.17 -4.09
C GLN A 300 0.35 7.32 -2.86
N VAL A 301 -0.11 6.06 -2.80
CA VAL A 301 0.24 5.16 -1.69
C VAL A 301 1.74 4.88 -1.64
N LEU A 302 2.37 4.59 -2.79
CA LEU A 302 3.82 4.36 -2.87
C LEU A 302 4.63 5.58 -2.41
N ASN A 303 4.19 6.79 -2.77
CA ASN A 303 4.79 8.04 -2.31
C ASN A 303 4.62 8.22 -0.80
N LYS A 304 3.46 7.85 -0.23
CA LYS A 304 3.25 7.92 1.22
C LYS A 304 4.14 6.95 1.99
N ILE A 305 4.41 5.77 1.45
CA ILE A 305 5.38 4.83 2.04
C ILE A 305 6.78 5.47 2.10
N ILE A 306 7.20 6.14 1.01
CA ILE A 306 8.47 6.90 0.98
C ILE A 306 8.47 7.99 2.05
N ASP A 307 7.43 8.83 2.07
CA ASP A 307 7.31 9.96 3.02
C ASP A 307 7.40 9.49 4.47
N ILE A 308 6.71 8.40 4.83
CA ILE A 308 6.69 7.85 6.18
C ILE A 308 8.10 7.37 6.60
N ASN A 309 8.81 6.66 5.73
CA ASN A 309 10.17 6.17 6.01
C ASN A 309 11.17 7.32 6.13
N GLN A 310 11.15 8.28 5.19
CA GLN A 310 12.01 9.46 5.24
C GLN A 310 11.76 10.30 6.49
N ARG A 311 10.49 10.51 6.86
CA ARG A 311 10.13 11.21 8.10
C ARG A 311 10.67 10.49 9.32
N THR A 312 10.60 9.16 9.35
CA THR A 312 11.12 8.35 10.45
C THR A 312 12.63 8.52 10.58
N TYR A 313 13.37 8.39 9.47
CA TYR A 313 14.82 8.64 9.45
C TYR A 313 15.17 10.03 9.96
N ASN A 314 14.51 11.07 9.44
CA ASN A 314 14.75 12.45 9.84
C ASN A 314 14.49 12.68 11.33
N LEU A 315 13.44 12.07 11.89
CA LEU A 315 13.15 12.14 13.32
C LEU A 315 14.23 11.46 14.17
N ILE A 316 14.81 10.35 13.72
CA ILE A 316 15.93 9.69 14.42
C ILE A 316 17.17 10.58 14.39
N VAL A 317 17.54 11.07 13.20
CA VAL A 317 18.74 11.92 12.99
C VAL A 317 18.70 13.20 13.83
N LEU A 318 17.52 13.78 14.04
CA LEU A 318 17.35 14.96 14.90
C LEU A 318 17.66 14.71 16.39
N VAL A 319 17.70 13.46 16.83
CA VAL A 319 17.88 13.06 18.24
C VAL A 319 19.25 12.49 18.53
N LEU A 320 19.87 11.87 17.53
CA LEU A 320 21.29 11.48 17.55
C LEU A 320 22.18 12.73 17.59
#